data_AF-A0A1B6DKP5-F1
#
_entry.id   AF-A0A1B6DKP5-F1
#
_cell.length_a   1.000
_cell.length_b   1.000
_cell.length_c   1.000
_cell.angle_alpha   90.00
_cell.angle_beta   90.00
_cell.angle_gamma   90.00
#
_symmetry.space_group_name_H-M   'P 1'
#
loop_
_entity.id
_entity.type
_entity.pdbx_description
1 polymer ?
#
loop_
_entity_poly.entity_id
_entity_poly.type
_entity_poly.pdbx_seq_one_letter_code
_entity_poly.pdbx_strand_id
1 'polypeptide(L)'
;ANGLQNNVHNFLRIRARLAEKLNIIHKLHAGYGRTFSEWSVIEKEMGDGLQKSGHFLDSIAAGISTILEDEELIADQLKEYLFYANAIQNVCKKQEELQVDLEHAKDSLKTLTADKVKIQQGRIGRSVMSRLFGSVDTEEVRDSKLNYLESKIKTGEQNVQERETALNEFSNKALDEFEKFQEKKVIDLKHTLGNYVQLQIKIAKKGLQTWTNIKECIESIP
;
A
#
# COMPACT_ATOMS: atom_id res chain seq x y z
N ALA A 1 6.44 2.10 11.33
CA ALA A 1 5.44 1.64 10.34
C ALA A 1 4.24 0.93 10.97
N ASN A 2 4.44 -0.03 11.89
CA ASN A 2 3.36 -0.87 12.46
C ASN A 2 2.19 -0.12 13.13
N GLY A 3 2.42 1.04 13.75
CA GLY A 3 1.34 1.80 14.40
C GLY A 3 0.27 2.31 13.44
N LEU A 4 0.66 2.86 12.28
CA LEU A 4 -0.28 3.42 11.31
C LEU A 4 -1.15 2.32 10.69
N GLN A 5 -0.52 1.25 10.20
CA GLN A 5 -1.23 0.13 9.58
C GLN A 5 -2.22 -0.51 10.57
N ASN A 6 -1.81 -0.72 11.82
CA ASN A 6 -2.70 -1.25 12.86
C ASN A 6 -3.87 -0.30 13.13
N ASN A 7 -3.63 1.01 13.20
CA ASN A 7 -4.68 2.00 13.46
C ASN A 7 -5.69 2.07 12.30
N VAL A 8 -5.20 2.14 11.05
CA VAL A 8 -6.03 2.15 9.85
C VAL A 8 -6.84 0.85 9.75
N HIS A 9 -6.19 -0.30 9.97
CA HIS A 9 -6.88 -1.59 9.98
C HIS A 9 -7.98 -1.67 11.04
N ASN A 10 -7.69 -1.22 12.27
CA ASN A 10 -8.67 -1.18 13.34
C ASN A 10 -9.85 -0.27 13.01
N PHE A 11 -9.58 0.93 12.47
CA PHE A 11 -10.61 1.86 12.04
C PHE A 11 -11.52 1.23 10.99
N LEU A 12 -10.96 0.68 9.91
CA LEU A 12 -11.69 0.03 8.83
C LEU A 12 -12.54 -1.15 9.35
N ARG A 13 -11.99 -1.95 10.27
CA ARG A 13 -12.70 -3.07 10.89
C ARG A 13 -13.89 -2.62 11.73
N ILE A 14 -13.72 -1.57 12.56
CA ILE A 14 -14.79 -1.01 13.38
C ILE A 14 -15.90 -0.45 12.47
N ARG A 15 -15.51 0.31 11.46
CA ARG A 15 -16.40 0.89 10.45
C ARG A 15 -17.21 -0.19 9.72
N ALA A 16 -16.59 -1.27 9.26
CA ALA A 16 -17.30 -2.39 8.62
C ALA A 16 -18.37 -3.02 9.54
N ARG A 17 -18.06 -3.17 10.84
CA ARG A 17 -19.04 -3.65 11.83
C ARG A 17 -20.17 -2.66 12.07
N LEU A 18 -19.88 -1.36 12.03
CA LEU A 18 -20.91 -0.31 12.16
C LEU A 18 -21.83 -0.29 10.94
N ALA A 19 -21.28 -0.39 9.72
CA ALA A 19 -22.06 -0.46 8.49
C ALA A 19 -23.06 -1.63 8.51
N GLU A 20 -22.64 -2.82 8.98
CA GLU A 20 -23.54 -3.97 9.11
C GLU A 20 -24.68 -3.69 10.11
N LYS A 21 -24.36 -3.14 11.28
CA LYS A 21 -25.40 -2.78 12.27
C LYS A 21 -26.35 -1.72 11.73
N LEU A 22 -25.84 -0.71 11.04
CA LEU A 22 -26.65 0.33 10.43
C LEU A 22 -27.59 -0.25 9.38
N ASN A 23 -27.13 -1.16 8.53
CA ASN A 23 -27.98 -1.87 7.57
C ASN A 23 -29.13 -2.62 8.25
N ILE A 24 -28.86 -3.33 9.35
CA ILE A 24 -29.89 -4.05 10.12
C ILE A 24 -30.92 -3.06 10.68
N ILE A 25 -30.47 -1.96 11.28
CA ILE A 25 -31.35 -0.92 11.84
C ILE A 25 -32.24 -0.30 10.74
N HIS A 26 -31.68 -0.02 9.56
CA HIS A 26 -32.44 0.57 8.45
C HIS A 26 -33.45 -0.41 7.83
N LYS A 27 -33.12 -1.70 7.77
CA LYS A 27 -34.09 -2.75 7.40
C LYS A 27 -35.25 -2.83 8.39
N LEU A 28 -34.97 -2.67 9.68
CA LEU A 28 -36.00 -2.60 10.71
C LEU A 28 -36.93 -1.39 10.50
N HIS A 29 -36.37 -0.21 10.19
CA HIS A 29 -37.18 0.97 9.85
C HIS A 29 -38.08 0.74 8.62
N ALA A 30 -37.59 0.07 7.56
CA ALA A 30 -38.45 -0.30 6.43
C ALA A 30 -39.59 -1.25 6.84
N GLY A 31 -39.32 -2.17 7.78
CA GLY A 31 -40.36 -3.03 8.36
C GLY A 31 -41.42 -2.21 9.09
N TYR A 32 -41.01 -1.29 9.95
CA TYR A 32 -41.94 -0.39 10.65
C TYR A 32 -42.69 0.54 9.70
N GLY A 33 -42.02 1.06 8.67
CA GLY A 33 -42.63 1.90 7.64
C GLY A 33 -43.80 1.21 6.97
N ARG A 34 -43.59 -0.06 6.58
CA ARG A 34 -44.65 -0.93 6.05
C ARG A 34 -45.77 -1.17 7.06
N THR A 35 -45.44 -1.59 8.28
CA THR A 35 -46.46 -1.90 9.30
C THR A 35 -47.34 -0.69 9.61
N PHE A 36 -46.75 0.51 9.74
CA PHE A 36 -47.51 1.73 10.00
C PHE A 36 -48.39 2.12 8.80
N SER A 37 -47.89 1.93 7.58
CA SER A 37 -48.67 2.19 6.37
C SER A 37 -49.78 1.16 6.13
N GLU A 38 -49.63 -0.08 6.58
CA GLU A 38 -50.69 -1.09 6.53
C GLU A 38 -51.74 -0.85 7.62
N TRP A 39 -51.30 -0.46 8.82
CA TRP A 39 -52.19 -0.14 9.93
C TRP A 39 -53.02 1.12 9.67
N SER A 40 -52.44 2.14 9.01
CA SER A 40 -53.14 3.38 8.66
C SER A 40 -54.39 3.14 7.79
N VAL A 41 -54.43 2.05 7.01
CA VAL A 41 -55.54 1.71 6.10
C VAL A 41 -56.76 1.19 6.87
N ILE A 42 -56.53 0.45 7.95
CA ILE A 42 -57.62 -0.18 8.72
C ILE A 42 -58.05 0.65 9.92
N GLU A 43 -57.18 1.57 10.36
CA GLU A 43 -57.41 2.35 11.56
C GLU A 43 -58.16 3.66 11.28
N LYS A 44 -59.12 3.99 12.15
CA LYS A 44 -60.13 5.02 11.90
C LYS A 44 -59.78 6.40 12.45
N GLU A 45 -59.02 6.48 13.53
CA GLU A 45 -58.77 7.75 14.23
C GLU A 45 -57.36 8.28 13.99
N MET A 46 -56.37 7.38 13.95
CA MET A 46 -54.94 7.74 13.86
C MET A 46 -54.27 7.49 12.50
N GLY A 47 -55.06 7.19 11.46
CA GLY A 47 -54.57 6.78 10.13
C GLY A 47 -53.54 7.74 9.52
N ASP A 48 -53.81 9.05 9.54
CA ASP A 48 -52.91 10.06 8.96
C ASP A 48 -51.55 10.14 9.66
N GLY A 49 -51.53 10.04 11.00
CA GLY A 49 -50.30 10.07 11.80
C GLY A 49 -49.45 8.83 11.58
N LEU A 50 -50.10 7.65 11.50
CA LEU A 50 -49.45 6.40 11.14
C LEU A 50 -48.86 6.43 9.73
N GLN A 51 -49.62 6.91 8.73
CA GLN A 51 -49.14 6.99 7.35
C GLN A 51 -47.93 7.91 7.20
N LYS A 52 -47.96 9.10 7.81
CA LYS A 52 -46.83 10.04 7.79
C LYS A 52 -45.60 9.46 8.48
N SER A 53 -45.78 8.85 9.64
CA SER A 53 -44.69 8.17 10.37
C SER A 53 -44.08 7.04 9.53
N GLY A 54 -44.93 6.26 8.84
CA GLY A 54 -44.53 5.22 7.91
C GLY A 54 -43.64 5.74 6.79
N HIS A 55 -44.04 6.82 6.13
CA HIS A 55 -43.25 7.46 5.07
C HIS A 55 -41.89 7.98 5.55
N PHE A 56 -41.81 8.56 6.76
CA PHE A 56 -40.52 8.98 7.30
C PHE A 56 -39.59 7.80 7.59
N LEU A 57 -40.13 6.69 8.10
CA LEU A 57 -39.37 5.45 8.34
C LEU A 57 -38.84 4.85 7.03
N ASP A 58 -39.66 4.81 5.98
CA ASP A 58 -39.23 4.39 4.64
C ASP A 58 -38.16 5.31 4.06
N SER A 59 -38.29 6.62 4.29
CA SER A 59 -37.28 7.61 3.87
C SER A 59 -35.93 7.43 4.57
N ILE A 60 -35.95 7.10 5.87
CA ILE A 60 -34.73 6.70 6.60
C ILE A 60 -34.13 5.47 5.93
N ALA A 61 -34.92 4.41 5.77
CA ALA A 61 -34.46 3.14 5.24
C ALA A 61 -33.86 3.25 3.84
N ALA A 62 -34.47 4.03 2.94
CA ALA A 62 -33.95 4.25 1.59
C ALA A 62 -32.63 5.02 1.55
N GLY A 63 -32.33 5.82 2.57
CA GLY A 63 -31.13 6.66 2.62
C GLY A 63 -29.83 5.92 2.94
N ILE A 64 -29.89 4.70 3.47
CA ILE A 64 -28.69 4.00 3.98
C ILE A 64 -27.72 3.59 2.88
N SER A 65 -28.20 3.17 1.71
CA SER A 65 -27.32 2.70 0.63
C SER A 65 -26.37 3.80 0.16
N THR A 66 -26.92 4.98 -0.15
CA THR A 66 -26.10 6.14 -0.55
C THR A 66 -25.12 6.56 0.54
N ILE A 67 -25.54 6.50 1.81
CA ILE A 67 -24.65 6.82 2.93
C ILE A 67 -23.47 5.85 2.99
N LEU A 68 -23.73 4.55 2.87
CA LEU A 68 -22.68 3.53 2.92
C LEU A 68 -21.76 3.59 1.71
N GLU A 69 -22.28 3.91 0.53
CA GLU A 69 -21.49 4.17 -0.68
C GLU A 69 -20.54 5.37 -0.49
N ASP A 70 -21.06 6.51 -0.02
CA ASP A 70 -20.25 7.69 0.30
C ASP A 70 -19.18 7.36 1.34
N GLU A 71 -19.54 6.58 2.37
CA GLU A 71 -18.62 6.15 3.40
C GLU A 71 -17.54 5.22 2.81
N GLU A 72 -17.85 4.35 1.85
CA GLU A 72 -16.93 3.37 1.26
C GLU A 72 -15.84 4.03 0.41
N LEU A 73 -16.18 5.10 -0.31
CA LEU A 73 -15.18 5.90 -1.03
C LEU A 73 -14.10 6.45 -0.10
N ILE A 74 -14.47 6.85 1.11
CA ILE A 74 -13.53 7.31 2.14
C ILE A 74 -12.71 6.14 2.68
N ALA A 75 -13.33 4.96 2.85
CA ALA A 75 -12.64 3.76 3.31
C ALA A 75 -11.59 3.29 2.29
N ASP A 76 -11.89 3.37 0.99
CA ASP A 76 -10.95 3.00 -0.07
C ASP A 76 -9.68 3.85 -0.05
N GLN A 77 -9.80 5.16 0.16
CA GLN A 77 -8.62 6.03 0.35
C GLN A 77 -7.77 5.61 1.56
N LEU A 78 -8.40 5.18 2.65
CA LEU A 78 -7.67 4.70 3.83
C LEU A 78 -6.99 3.35 3.57
N LYS A 79 -7.58 2.47 2.74
CA LYS A 79 -7.00 1.15 2.41
C LYS A 79 -5.66 1.29 1.69
N GLU A 80 -5.42 2.36 0.93
CA GLU A 80 -4.13 2.61 0.27
C GLU A 80 -2.96 2.61 1.26
N TYR A 81 -3.18 3.14 2.47
CA TYR A 81 -2.17 3.19 3.53
C TYR A 81 -1.86 1.82 4.16
N LEU A 82 -2.71 0.81 3.96
CA LEU A 82 -2.39 -0.56 4.37
C LEU A 82 -1.29 -1.19 3.51
N PHE A 83 -1.15 -0.74 2.25
CA PHE A 83 -0.14 -1.26 1.33
C PHE A 83 1.22 -0.57 1.46
N TYR A 84 1.28 0.53 2.21
CA TYR A 84 2.50 1.31 2.36
C TYR A 84 3.69 0.52 2.93
N ALA A 85 3.46 -0.28 3.98
CA ALA A 85 4.52 -1.10 4.58
C ALA A 85 5.12 -2.09 3.57
N ASN A 86 4.26 -2.70 2.75
CA ASN A 86 4.69 -3.60 1.68
C ASN A 86 5.45 -2.85 0.57
N ALA A 87 5.02 -1.64 0.22
CA ALA A 87 5.70 -0.81 -0.77
C ALA A 87 7.13 -0.45 -0.32
N ILE A 88 7.31 0.00 0.93
CA ILE A 88 8.65 0.24 1.49
C ILE A 88 9.48 -1.05 1.48
N GLN A 89 8.90 -2.16 1.92
CA GLN A 89 9.62 -3.43 1.96
C GLN A 89 10.13 -3.84 0.56
N ASN A 90 9.33 -3.60 -0.49
CA ASN A 90 9.74 -3.88 -1.86
C ASN A 90 10.86 -2.94 -2.33
N VAL A 91 10.83 -1.66 -1.94
CA VAL A 91 11.92 -0.71 -2.22
C VAL A 91 13.22 -1.14 -1.53
N CYS A 92 13.16 -1.54 -0.26
CA CYS A 92 14.31 -2.06 0.48
C CYS A 92 14.87 -3.32 -0.16
N LYS A 93 14.01 -4.30 -0.48
CA LYS A 93 14.42 -5.51 -1.21
C LYS A 93 15.11 -5.18 -2.52
N LYS A 94 14.59 -4.21 -3.27
CA LYS A 94 15.20 -3.82 -4.54
C LYS A 94 16.58 -3.17 -4.35
N GLN A 95 16.74 -2.37 -3.30
CA GLN A 95 18.04 -1.82 -2.93
C GLN A 95 19.03 -2.94 -2.56
N GLU A 96 18.58 -3.93 -1.78
CA GLU A 96 19.39 -5.08 -1.38
C GLU A 96 19.82 -5.92 -2.60
N GLU A 97 18.92 -6.15 -3.57
CA GLU A 97 19.25 -6.82 -4.84
C GLU A 97 20.36 -6.08 -5.61
N LEU A 98 20.25 -4.75 -5.75
CA LEU A 98 21.24 -3.94 -6.44
C LEU A 98 22.59 -3.91 -5.69
N GLN A 99 22.56 -3.93 -4.36
CA GLN A 99 23.74 -4.02 -3.52
C GLN A 99 24.47 -5.36 -3.75
N VAL A 100 23.73 -6.47 -3.78
CA VAL A 100 24.29 -7.80 -4.06
C VAL A 100 24.89 -7.87 -5.46
N ASP A 101 24.23 -7.29 -6.47
CA ASP A 101 24.77 -7.22 -7.83
C ASP A 101 26.11 -6.46 -7.90
N LEU A 102 26.22 -5.36 -7.16
CA LEU A 102 27.45 -4.58 -7.03
C LEU A 102 28.57 -5.38 -6.35
N GLU A 103 28.24 -6.11 -5.27
CA GLU A 103 29.20 -6.95 -4.54
C GLU A 103 29.73 -8.08 -5.42
N HIS A 104 28.87 -8.78 -6.16
CA HIS A 104 29.28 -9.78 -7.12
C HIS A 104 30.20 -9.22 -8.23
N ALA A 105 29.91 -8.01 -8.73
CA ALA A 105 30.76 -7.35 -9.72
C ALA A 105 32.15 -7.01 -9.13
N LYS A 106 32.20 -6.51 -7.88
CA LYS A 106 33.44 -6.20 -7.17
C LYS A 106 34.27 -7.45 -6.90
N ASP A 107 33.65 -8.55 -6.48
CA ASP A 107 34.35 -9.82 -6.25
C ASP A 107 34.90 -10.44 -7.55
N SER A 108 34.16 -10.32 -8.65
CA SER A 108 34.61 -10.75 -9.97
C SER A 108 35.85 -9.96 -10.41
N LEU A 109 35.82 -8.63 -10.25
CA LEU A 109 36.95 -7.75 -10.58
C LEU A 109 38.18 -8.04 -9.70
N LYS A 110 37.97 -8.27 -8.40
CA LYS A 110 39.01 -8.66 -7.45
C LYS A 110 39.69 -9.97 -7.86
N THR A 111 38.92 -10.95 -8.34
CA THR A 111 39.45 -12.23 -8.84
C THR A 111 40.31 -12.03 -10.09
N LEU A 112 39.83 -11.28 -11.07
CA LEU A 112 40.60 -10.96 -12.29
C LEU A 112 41.91 -10.24 -11.98
N THR A 113 41.86 -9.28 -11.06
CA THR A 113 43.04 -8.51 -10.62
C THR A 113 44.04 -9.42 -9.90
N ALA A 114 43.58 -10.32 -9.03
CA ALA A 114 44.44 -11.28 -8.35
C ALA A 114 45.10 -12.25 -9.33
N ASP A 115 44.40 -12.69 -10.39
CA ASP A 115 44.96 -13.56 -11.42
C ASP A 115 46.01 -12.85 -12.27
N LYS A 116 45.80 -11.57 -12.63
CA LYS A 116 46.83 -10.75 -13.29
C LYS A 116 48.10 -10.67 -12.44
N VAL A 117 47.97 -10.40 -11.14
CA VAL A 117 49.12 -10.35 -10.21
C VAL A 117 49.86 -11.69 -10.15
N LYS A 118 49.14 -12.83 -10.11
CA LYS A 118 49.77 -14.17 -10.12
C LYS A 118 50.59 -14.40 -11.39
N ILE A 119 50.08 -13.97 -12.55
CA ILE A 119 50.78 -14.11 -13.84
C ILE A 119 52.03 -13.23 -13.89
N GLN A 120 51.94 -11.97 -13.43
CA GLN A 120 53.07 -11.05 -13.38
C GLN A 120 54.19 -11.49 -12.42
N GLN A 121 53.83 -12.11 -11.29
CA GLN A 121 54.79 -12.67 -10.34
C GLN A 121 55.45 -13.98 -10.83
N GLY A 122 55.22 -14.40 -12.08
CA GLY A 122 55.77 -15.65 -12.61
C GLY A 122 55.18 -16.90 -11.94
N ARG A 123 54.07 -16.80 -11.21
CA ARG A 123 53.36 -17.95 -10.63
C ARG A 123 52.42 -18.61 -11.64
N ILE A 124 52.80 -18.57 -12.92
CA ILE A 124 52.08 -19.23 -14.01
C ILE A 124 52.40 -20.73 -13.90
N GLY A 125 51.49 -21.48 -13.28
CA GLY A 125 51.51 -22.93 -13.34
C GLY A 125 52.46 -23.64 -12.35
N ARG A 126 51.99 -23.80 -11.12
CA ARG A 126 52.11 -25.11 -10.43
C ARG A 126 51.00 -26.07 -10.87
N SER A 127 50.52 -25.91 -12.11
CA SER A 127 49.63 -26.88 -12.73
C SER A 127 50.40 -28.18 -12.89
N VAL A 128 49.75 -29.31 -12.58
CA VAL A 128 50.35 -30.65 -12.68
C VAL A 128 50.95 -30.88 -14.09
N MET A 129 50.36 -30.28 -15.13
CA MET A 129 50.83 -30.39 -16.52
C MET A 129 52.16 -29.70 -16.80
N SER A 130 52.46 -28.53 -16.19
CA SER A 130 53.74 -27.82 -16.42
C SER A 130 54.93 -28.50 -15.76
N ARG A 131 54.69 -29.28 -14.69
CA ARG A 131 55.72 -30.15 -14.07
C ARG A 131 55.93 -31.46 -14.81
N LEU A 132 54.92 -31.95 -15.52
CA LEU A 132 54.94 -33.22 -16.26
C LEU A 132 55.48 -33.10 -17.69
N PHE A 133 55.24 -31.96 -18.37
CA PHE A 133 55.60 -31.79 -19.78
C PHE A 133 56.69 -30.75 -20.05
N GLY A 134 57.23 -30.08 -19.02
CA GLY A 134 58.37 -29.17 -19.16
C GLY A 134 58.11 -27.94 -20.05
N SER A 135 56.85 -27.67 -20.43
CA SER A 135 56.50 -26.51 -21.23
C SER A 135 56.52 -25.26 -20.36
N VAL A 136 57.59 -24.48 -20.49
CA VAL A 136 57.63 -23.09 -20.06
C VAL A 136 56.73 -22.31 -21.02
N ASP A 137 55.64 -21.72 -20.52
CA ASP A 137 54.85 -20.78 -21.31
C ASP A 137 55.81 -19.73 -21.91
N THR A 138 55.85 -19.62 -23.24
CA THR A 138 56.69 -18.63 -23.93
C THR A 138 56.28 -17.23 -23.52
N GLU A 139 57.21 -16.29 -23.63
CA GLU A 139 56.98 -14.88 -23.27
C GLU A 139 55.77 -14.30 -24.03
N GLU A 140 55.61 -14.65 -25.31
CA GLU A 140 54.47 -14.27 -26.14
C GLU A 140 53.11 -14.81 -25.63
N VAL A 141 53.07 -16.04 -25.10
CA VAL A 141 51.85 -16.63 -24.52
C VAL A 141 51.49 -15.93 -23.20
N ARG A 142 52.50 -15.55 -22.41
CA ARG A 142 52.32 -14.78 -21.17
C ARG A 142 51.76 -13.39 -21.46
N ASP A 143 52.35 -12.69 -22.42
CA ASP A 143 51.90 -11.35 -22.82
C ASP A 143 50.50 -11.37 -23.39
N SER A 144 50.16 -12.39 -24.19
CA SER A 144 48.80 -12.58 -24.70
C SER A 144 47.78 -12.80 -23.58
N LYS A 145 48.10 -13.62 -22.57
CA LYS A 145 47.24 -13.83 -21.38
C LYS A 145 47.10 -12.55 -20.54
N LEU A 146 48.18 -11.79 -20.39
CA LEU A 146 48.16 -10.50 -19.69
C LEU A 146 47.26 -9.49 -20.40
N ASN A 147 47.43 -9.32 -21.72
CA ASN A 147 46.60 -8.41 -22.52
C ASN A 147 45.11 -8.79 -22.45
N TYR A 148 44.79 -10.09 -22.47
CA TYR A 148 43.43 -10.57 -22.28
C TYR A 148 42.86 -10.23 -20.90
N LEU A 149 43.63 -10.47 -19.82
CA LEU A 149 43.21 -10.11 -18.46
C LEU A 149 43.07 -8.60 -18.28
N GLU A 150 43.96 -7.79 -18.86
CA GLU A 150 43.88 -6.33 -18.87
C GLU A 150 42.55 -5.86 -19.46
N SER A 151 42.16 -6.42 -20.61
CA SER A 151 40.88 -6.13 -21.26
C SER A 151 39.69 -6.53 -20.38
N LYS A 152 39.74 -7.72 -19.76
CA LYS A 152 38.68 -8.19 -18.85
C LYS A 152 38.58 -7.35 -17.57
N ILE A 153 39.71 -6.91 -17.01
CA ILE A 153 39.74 -6.01 -15.86
C ILE A 153 39.09 -4.68 -16.22
N LYS A 154 39.43 -4.10 -17.37
CA LYS A 154 38.80 -2.85 -17.84
C LYS A 154 37.29 -2.98 -17.99
N THR A 155 36.80 -4.08 -18.58
CA THR A 155 35.35 -4.36 -18.65
C THR A 155 34.74 -4.57 -17.26
N GLY A 156 35.46 -5.24 -16.35
CA GLY A 156 35.03 -5.43 -14.96
C GLY A 156 34.90 -4.12 -14.19
N GLU A 157 35.86 -3.21 -14.33
CA GLU A 157 35.84 -1.86 -13.76
C GLU A 157 34.64 -1.06 -14.27
N GLN A 158 34.36 -1.11 -15.58
CA GLN A 158 33.18 -0.48 -16.17
C GLN A 158 31.89 -1.07 -15.59
N ASN A 159 31.77 -2.40 -15.48
CA ASN A 159 30.60 -3.04 -14.89
C ASN A 159 30.42 -2.64 -13.41
N VAL A 160 31.49 -2.59 -12.60
CA VAL A 160 31.40 -2.11 -11.21
C VAL A 160 30.89 -0.67 -11.17
N GLN A 161 31.43 0.21 -12.02
CA GLN A 161 31.02 1.61 -12.10
C GLN A 161 29.54 1.77 -12.49
N GLU A 162 29.07 0.97 -13.46
CA GLU A 162 27.67 0.96 -13.89
C GLU A 162 26.74 0.52 -12.75
N ARG A 163 27.07 -0.55 -12.04
CA ARG A 163 26.27 -1.05 -10.90
C ARG A 163 26.27 -0.08 -9.73
N GLU A 164 27.40 0.56 -9.45
CA GLU A 164 27.51 1.57 -8.40
C GLU A 164 26.67 2.81 -8.72
N THR A 165 26.68 3.24 -9.99
CA THR A 165 25.82 4.34 -10.46
C THR A 165 24.35 3.98 -10.34
N ALA A 166 23.95 2.78 -10.80
CA ALA A 166 22.56 2.31 -10.72
C ALA A 166 22.05 2.22 -9.27
N LEU A 167 22.87 1.69 -8.35
CA LEU A 167 22.54 1.63 -6.93
C LEU A 167 22.35 3.03 -6.33
N ASN A 168 23.29 3.94 -6.58
CA ASN A 168 23.22 5.31 -6.07
C ASN A 168 22.01 6.07 -6.60
N GLU A 169 21.73 5.97 -7.90
CA GLU A 169 20.55 6.59 -8.51
C GLU A 169 19.25 6.03 -7.92
N PHE A 170 19.16 4.72 -7.74
CA PHE A 170 18.01 4.08 -7.13
C PHE A 170 17.83 4.55 -5.69
N SER A 171 18.88 4.51 -4.87
CA SER A 171 18.84 4.92 -3.46
C SER A 171 18.44 6.39 -3.31
N ASN A 172 18.99 7.29 -4.12
CA ASN A 172 18.65 8.70 -4.05
C ASN A 172 17.19 8.96 -4.43
N LYS A 173 16.68 8.31 -5.49
CA LYS A 173 15.27 8.42 -5.89
C LYS A 173 14.34 7.83 -4.83
N ALA A 174 14.67 6.66 -4.30
CA ALA A 174 13.89 6.00 -3.25
C ALA A 174 13.79 6.86 -1.98
N LEU A 175 14.88 7.55 -1.59
CA LEU A 175 14.88 8.47 -0.46
C LEU A 175 14.00 9.70 -0.71
N ASP A 176 14.14 10.34 -1.87
CA ASP A 176 13.32 11.51 -2.26
C ASP A 176 11.82 11.16 -2.31
N GLU A 177 11.45 10.01 -2.88
CA GLU A 177 10.07 9.54 -2.88
C GLU A 177 9.56 9.22 -1.48
N PHE A 178 10.40 8.62 -0.63
CA PHE A 178 10.04 8.34 0.76
C PHE A 178 9.78 9.61 1.55
N GLU A 179 10.62 10.64 1.39
CA GLU A 179 10.46 11.94 2.05
C GLU A 179 9.16 12.63 1.61
N LYS A 180 8.91 12.70 0.30
CA LYS A 180 7.65 13.22 -0.26
C LYS A 180 6.42 12.48 0.26
N PHE A 181 6.52 11.15 0.39
CA PHE A 181 5.46 10.36 0.99
C PHE A 181 5.25 10.73 2.46
N GLN A 182 6.31 10.87 3.27
CA GLN A 182 6.17 11.22 4.69
C GLN A 182 5.46 12.55 4.88
N GLU A 183 5.77 13.54 4.05
CA GLU A 183 5.12 14.86 4.05
C GLU A 183 3.63 14.77 3.70
N LYS A 184 3.30 14.09 2.60
CA LYS A 184 1.91 13.98 2.11
C LYS A 184 1.02 13.13 3.01
N LYS A 185 1.55 12.02 3.54
CA LYS A 185 0.82 11.05 4.38
C LYS A 185 0.01 11.72 5.49
N VAL A 186 0.59 12.71 6.19
CA VAL A 186 -0.11 13.36 7.30
C VAL A 186 -1.26 14.25 6.80
N ILE A 187 -1.02 14.98 5.71
CA ILE A 187 -2.00 15.89 5.10
C ILE A 187 -3.19 15.08 4.57
N ASP A 188 -2.89 14.03 3.82
CA ASP A 188 -3.87 13.18 3.17
C ASP A 188 -4.72 12.44 4.20
N LEU A 189 -4.11 11.82 5.22
CA LEU A 189 -4.86 11.16 6.31
C LEU A 189 -5.76 12.15 7.06
N LYS A 190 -5.28 13.37 7.34
CA LYS A 190 -6.11 14.41 7.98
C LYS A 190 -7.28 14.80 7.10
N HIS A 191 -7.06 14.95 5.79
CA HIS A 191 -8.11 15.30 4.84
C HIS A 191 -9.16 14.19 4.75
N THR A 192 -8.75 12.93 4.55
CA THR A 192 -9.65 11.77 4.46
C THR A 192 -10.45 11.57 5.76
N LEU A 193 -9.81 11.67 6.92
CA LEU A 193 -10.51 11.62 8.21
C LEU A 193 -11.42 12.84 8.44
N GLY A 194 -11.02 14.02 7.95
CA GLY A 194 -11.88 15.21 7.94
C GLY A 194 -13.16 14.99 7.16
N ASN A 195 -13.05 14.42 5.95
CA ASN A 195 -14.21 14.05 5.12
C ASN A 195 -15.09 13.01 5.81
N TYR A 196 -14.48 12.04 6.50
CA TYR A 196 -15.22 11.07 7.31
C TYR A 196 -16.06 11.76 8.38
N VAL A 197 -15.46 12.64 9.16
CA VAL A 197 -16.15 13.39 10.22
C VAL A 197 -17.28 14.23 9.64
N GLN A 198 -17.06 14.92 8.52
CA GLN A 198 -18.09 15.71 7.86
C GLN A 198 -19.28 14.85 7.39
N LEU A 199 -19.00 13.68 6.81
CA LEU A 199 -20.03 12.72 6.43
C LEU A 199 -20.83 12.26 7.64
N GLN A 200 -20.17 11.88 8.73
CA GLN A 200 -20.84 11.46 9.97
C GLN A 200 -21.71 12.57 10.58
N ILE A 201 -21.24 13.83 10.56
CA ILE A 201 -22.04 14.98 10.99
C ILE A 201 -23.29 15.15 10.10
N LYS A 202 -23.15 15.02 8.77
CA LYS A 202 -24.27 15.12 7.82
C LYS A 202 -25.31 14.03 8.09
N ILE A 203 -24.87 12.80 8.31
CA ILE A 203 -25.73 11.66 8.64
C ILE A 203 -26.47 11.93 9.95
N ALA A 204 -25.75 12.33 11.01
CA ALA A 204 -26.33 12.61 12.31
C ALA A 204 -27.38 13.73 12.26
N LYS A 205 -27.10 14.83 11.55
CA LYS A 205 -28.05 15.94 11.35
C LYS A 205 -29.31 15.49 10.61
N LYS A 206 -29.15 14.74 9.53
CA LYS A 206 -30.29 14.20 8.76
C LYS A 206 -31.12 13.24 9.61
N GLY A 207 -30.45 12.33 10.32
CA GLY A 207 -31.11 11.38 11.22
C GLY A 207 -31.89 12.08 12.34
N LEU A 208 -31.30 13.09 12.98
CA LEU A 208 -31.97 13.89 14.01
C LEU A 208 -33.22 14.56 13.45
N GLN A 209 -33.13 15.24 12.31
CA GLN A 209 -34.28 15.90 11.70
C GLN A 209 -35.40 14.90 11.40
N THR A 210 -35.08 13.75 10.81
CA THR A 210 -36.12 12.76 10.48
C THR A 210 -36.75 12.17 11.74
N TRP A 211 -35.97 11.90 12.79
CA TRP A 211 -36.50 11.43 14.07
C TRP A 211 -37.37 12.46 14.77
N THR A 212 -37.03 13.75 14.69
CA THR A 212 -37.88 14.84 15.18
C THR A 212 -39.22 14.83 14.45
N ASN A 213 -39.23 14.71 13.12
CA ASN A 213 -40.47 14.65 12.35
C ASN A 213 -41.33 13.42 12.70
N ILE A 214 -40.70 12.25 12.89
CA ILE A 214 -41.41 11.03 13.32
C ILE A 214 -42.03 11.25 14.69
N LYS A 215 -41.27 11.79 15.64
CA LYS A 215 -41.73 12.07 17.00
C LYS A 215 -42.95 13.00 16.96
N GLU A 216 -42.87 14.11 16.23
CA GLU A 216 -43.98 15.06 16.08
C GLU A 216 -45.23 14.40 15.47
N CYS A 217 -45.06 13.51 14.48
CA CYS A 217 -46.18 12.76 13.91
C CYS A 217 -46.83 11.85 14.96
N ILE A 218 -46.03 11.13 15.76
CA ILE A 218 -46.54 10.24 16.80
C ILE A 218 -47.21 11.03 17.93
N GLU A 219 -46.64 12.15 18.35
CA GLU A 219 -47.24 13.03 19.39
C GLU A 219 -48.52 13.71 18.91
N SER A 220 -48.72 13.83 17.60
CA SER A 220 -49.95 14.36 17.00
C SER A 220 -51.08 13.34 16.85
N ILE A 221 -50.83 12.07 17.14
CA ILE A 221 -51.85 11.01 17.13
C ILE A 221 -52.79 11.21 18.35
N PRO A 222 -54.11 11.29 18.14
CA PRO A 222 -55.10 11.44 19.22
C PRO A 222 -55.11 10.30 20.25
#